data_AF-A0A2J6UFE3-F1
#
_entry.id   AF-A0A2J6UFE3-F1
#
_cell.length_a   1.000
_cell.length_b   1.000
_cell.length_c   1.000
_cell.angle_alpha   90.00
_cell.angle_beta   90.00
_cell.angle_gamma   90.00
#
_symmetry.space_group_name_H-M   'P 1'
#
loop_
_entity.id
_entity.type
_entity.pdbx_description
1 polymer ?
#
loop_
_entity_poly.entity_id
_entity_poly.type
_entity_poly.pdbx_seq_one_letter_code
_entity_poly.pdbx_strand_id
1 'polypeptide(L)'
;MKYQDLIQACQQDWQDYTEHDFVKTLANGTLAQPCFLHYLKQDFLFLKQYARAYALAIYKAKTLADMRRALPSVHALLDSEISHHVTYCGQWGLTESDLENEPEDFGTVAYTRYVLDAGMTGDLVDLYAALAPCSIGYAVIGKALLESSDTVLEGNPYASWLQLYGGEEFQSGVATGAEYFNQLLAEIDINSERGQNIVHIFKTATRMEVAFWQQGLNALNDSTAA
;
A
#
# COMPACT_ATOMS: atom_id res chain seq x y z
N MET A 1 -7.28 7.29 20.08
CA MET A 1 -5.90 7.38 19.54
C MET A 1 -5.93 7.89 18.10
N LYS A 2 -4.77 8.10 17.45
CA LYS A 2 -4.62 8.44 16.02
C LYS A 2 -3.69 7.44 15.31
N TYR A 3 -3.68 7.45 13.97
CA TYR A 3 -2.82 6.54 13.20
C TYR A 3 -1.33 6.75 13.48
N GLN A 4 -0.90 7.98 13.82
CA GLN A 4 0.49 8.25 14.19
C GLN A 4 0.90 7.50 15.46
N ASP A 5 -0.02 7.27 16.39
CA ASP A 5 0.24 6.48 17.59
C ASP A 5 0.50 5.00 17.23
N LEU A 6 -0.16 4.49 16.18
CA LEU A 6 0.06 3.13 15.66
C LEU A 6 1.45 3.02 15.00
N ILE A 7 1.84 4.01 14.19
CA ILE A 7 3.19 4.10 13.59
C ILE A 7 4.24 4.10 14.70
N GLN A 8 4.05 4.92 15.74
CA GLN A 8 4.98 5.01 16.86
C GLN A 8 5.10 3.67 17.61
N ALA A 9 4.02 2.89 17.70
CA ALA A 9 4.01 1.57 18.34
C ALA A 9 4.70 0.47 17.52
N CYS A 10 4.91 0.67 16.22
CA CYS A 10 5.65 -0.24 15.34
C CYS A 10 6.80 0.44 14.60
N GLN A 11 7.49 1.38 15.26
CA GLN A 11 8.47 2.26 14.62
C GLN A 11 9.55 1.53 13.81
N GLN A 12 10.07 0.41 14.32
CA GLN A 12 11.09 -0.35 13.58
C GLN A 12 10.54 -0.96 12.30
N ASP A 13 9.40 -1.66 12.37
CA ASP A 13 8.77 -2.24 11.17
C ASP A 13 8.37 -1.15 10.17
N TRP A 14 7.94 0.02 10.66
CA TRP A 14 7.62 1.17 9.82
C TRP A 14 8.86 1.71 9.10
N GLN A 15 9.99 1.85 9.79
CA GLN A 15 11.26 2.25 9.16
C GLN A 15 11.75 1.22 8.15
N ASP A 16 11.71 -0.06 8.48
CA ASP A 16 12.07 -1.15 7.57
C ASP A 16 11.23 -1.14 6.30
N TYR A 17 9.96 -0.70 6.41
CA TYR A 17 9.06 -0.51 5.27
C TYR A 17 9.40 0.76 4.48
N THR A 18 9.39 1.94 5.12
CA THR A 18 9.49 3.22 4.41
C THR A 18 10.90 3.56 3.93
N GLU A 19 11.91 2.88 4.47
CA GLU A 19 13.31 3.05 4.11
C GLU A 19 13.91 1.77 3.50
N HIS A 20 13.06 0.89 2.96
CA HIS A 20 13.50 -0.37 2.36
C HIS A 20 14.50 -0.16 1.20
N ASP A 21 15.40 -1.11 0.97
CA ASP A 21 16.40 -1.01 -0.11
C ASP A 21 15.77 -0.93 -1.51
N PHE A 22 14.57 -1.50 -1.68
CA PHE A 22 13.78 -1.34 -2.90
C PHE A 22 13.51 0.14 -3.20
N VAL A 23 12.98 0.89 -2.23
CA VAL A 23 12.62 2.31 -2.44
C VAL A 23 13.87 3.20 -2.52
N LYS A 24 14.94 2.88 -1.79
CA LYS A 24 16.24 3.58 -1.89
C LYS A 24 16.87 3.43 -3.27
N THR A 25 16.93 2.20 -3.80
CA THR A 25 17.50 1.95 -5.13
C THR A 25 16.60 2.51 -6.24
N LEU A 26 15.28 2.52 -6.06
CA LEU A 26 14.32 3.20 -6.94
C LEU A 26 14.57 4.71 -7.00
N ALA A 27 14.71 5.36 -5.84
CA ALA A 27 14.98 6.80 -5.72
C ALA A 27 16.30 7.20 -6.42
N ASN A 28 17.31 6.33 -6.31
CA ASN A 28 18.62 6.54 -6.94
C ASN A 28 18.65 6.15 -8.43
N GLY A 29 17.57 5.61 -8.99
CA GLY A 29 17.49 5.15 -10.38
C GLY A 29 18.34 3.90 -10.67
N THR A 30 18.68 3.13 -9.63
CA THR A 30 19.58 1.96 -9.71
C THR A 30 18.88 0.63 -9.46
N LEU A 31 17.61 0.64 -9.08
CA LEU A 31 16.79 -0.57 -8.96
C LEU A 31 16.83 -1.33 -10.29
N ALA A 32 17.11 -2.63 -10.24
CA ALA A 32 17.15 -3.44 -11.44
C ALA A 32 15.75 -3.54 -12.06
N GLN A 33 15.66 -3.36 -13.39
CA GLN A 33 14.38 -3.36 -14.09
C GLN A 33 13.53 -4.62 -13.82
N PRO A 34 14.08 -5.87 -13.76
CA PRO A 34 13.28 -7.05 -13.44
C PRO A 34 12.56 -6.96 -12.08
N CYS A 35 13.19 -6.35 -11.06
CA CYS A 35 12.56 -6.11 -9.76
C CYS A 35 11.37 -5.17 -9.86
N PHE A 36 11.52 -4.09 -10.62
CA PHE A 36 10.44 -3.11 -10.81
C PHE A 36 9.27 -3.71 -11.60
N LEU A 37 9.55 -4.50 -12.65
CA LEU A 37 8.49 -5.17 -13.41
C LEU A 37 7.76 -6.22 -12.59
N HIS A 38 8.48 -6.98 -11.75
CA HIS A 38 7.85 -7.92 -10.81
C HIS A 38 6.94 -7.19 -9.83
N TYR A 39 7.43 -6.11 -9.24
CA TYR A 39 6.64 -5.23 -8.37
C TYR A 39 5.35 -4.76 -9.08
N LEU A 40 5.44 -4.22 -10.30
CA LEU A 40 4.27 -3.72 -11.03
C LEU A 40 3.22 -4.80 -11.28
N LYS A 41 3.64 -6.02 -11.63
CA LYS A 41 2.72 -7.14 -11.82
C LYS A 41 2.03 -7.53 -10.53
N GLN A 42 2.79 -7.65 -9.45
CA GLN A 42 2.25 -8.00 -8.14
C GLN A 42 1.34 -6.89 -7.57
N ASP A 43 1.65 -5.62 -7.86
CA ASP A 43 0.84 -4.48 -7.45
C ASP A 43 -0.51 -4.44 -8.16
N PHE A 44 -0.59 -4.84 -9.43
CA PHE A 44 -1.87 -5.04 -10.11
C PHE A 44 -2.75 -6.09 -9.38
N LEU A 45 -2.15 -7.21 -8.97
CA LEU A 45 -2.84 -8.25 -8.22
C LEU A 45 -3.26 -7.77 -6.83
N PHE A 46 -2.41 -6.99 -6.17
CA PHE A 46 -2.70 -6.34 -4.90
C PHE A 46 -3.89 -5.40 -5.02
N LEU A 47 -3.90 -4.47 -5.99
CA LEU A 47 -4.96 -3.49 -6.22
C LEU A 47 -6.33 -4.16 -6.42
N LYS A 48 -6.39 -5.32 -7.11
CA LYS A 48 -7.62 -6.11 -7.23
C LYS A 48 -8.17 -6.54 -5.87
N GLN A 49 -7.32 -7.04 -4.97
CA GLN A 49 -7.75 -7.44 -3.62
C GLN A 49 -8.02 -6.22 -2.73
N TYR A 50 -7.28 -5.14 -2.91
CA TYR A 50 -7.47 -3.88 -2.21
C TYR A 50 -8.84 -3.26 -2.52
N ALA A 51 -9.28 -3.31 -3.78
CA ALA A 51 -10.64 -2.93 -4.19
C ALA A 51 -11.71 -3.79 -3.51
N ARG A 52 -11.49 -5.11 -3.40
CA ARG A 52 -12.39 -6.02 -2.65
C ARG A 52 -12.43 -5.69 -1.16
N ALA A 53 -11.29 -5.30 -0.57
CA ALA A 53 -11.24 -4.90 0.83
C ALA A 53 -12.00 -3.59 1.09
N TYR A 54 -11.95 -2.60 0.19
CA TYR A 54 -12.82 -1.42 0.32
C TYR A 54 -14.30 -1.73 0.07
N ALA A 55 -14.63 -2.68 -0.81
CA ALA A 55 -16.01 -3.17 -0.92
C ALA A 55 -16.46 -3.87 0.38
N LEU A 56 -15.56 -4.60 1.04
CA LEU A 56 -15.80 -5.17 2.37
C LEU A 56 -16.03 -4.07 3.41
N ALA A 57 -15.34 -2.93 3.33
CA ALA A 57 -15.58 -1.79 4.23
C ALA A 57 -17.03 -1.27 4.10
N ILE A 58 -17.58 -1.22 2.89
CA ILE A 58 -19.00 -0.89 2.66
C ILE A 58 -19.91 -1.94 3.31
N TYR A 59 -19.60 -3.23 3.17
CA TYR A 59 -20.37 -4.32 3.78
C TYR A 59 -20.34 -4.28 5.32
N LYS A 60 -19.19 -3.94 5.92
CA LYS A 60 -18.99 -3.89 7.38
C LYS A 60 -19.51 -2.60 8.03
N ALA A 61 -19.82 -1.58 7.24
CA ALA A 61 -20.33 -0.30 7.72
C ALA A 61 -21.67 -0.45 8.47
N LYS A 62 -21.79 0.22 9.62
CA LYS A 62 -23.04 0.22 10.42
C LYS A 62 -24.02 1.31 10.00
N THR A 63 -23.56 2.31 9.26
CA THR A 63 -24.36 3.47 8.86
C THR A 63 -24.20 3.77 7.37
N LEU A 64 -25.22 4.39 6.77
CA LEU A 64 -25.14 4.89 5.39
C LEU A 64 -24.04 5.96 5.22
N ALA A 65 -23.70 6.69 6.28
CA ALA A 65 -22.63 7.67 6.24
C ALA A 65 -21.27 6.98 6.03
N ASP A 66 -21.01 5.89 6.76
CA ASP A 66 -19.77 5.13 6.64
C ASP A 66 -19.68 4.41 5.27
N MET A 67 -20.80 3.86 4.78
CA MET A 67 -20.87 3.29 3.42
C MET A 67 -20.48 4.33 2.36
N ARG A 68 -21.02 5.55 2.46
CA ARG A 68 -20.71 6.66 1.54
C ARG A 68 -19.27 7.16 1.67
N ARG A 69 -18.60 6.93 2.80
CA ARG A 69 -17.18 7.28 2.98
C ARG A 69 -16.23 6.27 2.34
N ALA A 70 -16.60 4.99 2.29
CA ALA A 70 -15.80 3.95 1.64
C ALA A 70 -16.02 3.89 0.11
N LEU A 71 -17.21 4.28 -0.37
CA LEU A 71 -17.59 4.22 -1.78
C LEU A 71 -16.62 4.96 -2.75
N PRO A 72 -16.12 6.17 -2.44
CA PRO A 72 -15.15 6.85 -3.30
C PRO A 72 -13.87 6.04 -3.52
N SER A 73 -13.38 5.31 -2.52
CA SER A 73 -12.19 4.47 -2.66
C SER A 73 -12.43 3.30 -3.62
N VAL A 74 -13.61 2.69 -3.59
CA VAL A 74 -13.97 1.62 -4.54
C VAL A 74 -14.03 2.16 -5.97
N HIS A 75 -14.67 3.33 -6.18
CA HIS A 75 -14.69 3.97 -7.49
C HIS A 75 -13.31 4.37 -7.98
N ALA A 76 -12.50 5.01 -7.12
CA ALA A 76 -11.15 5.42 -7.48
C ALA A 76 -10.32 4.21 -7.93
N LEU A 77 -10.39 3.09 -7.20
CA LEU A 77 -9.66 1.87 -7.55
C LEU A 77 -10.12 1.25 -8.87
N LEU A 78 -11.43 1.03 -9.03
CA LEU A 78 -11.98 0.31 -10.19
C LEU A 78 -12.05 1.16 -11.46
N ASP A 79 -12.42 2.43 -11.35
CA ASP A 79 -12.66 3.30 -12.50
C ASP A 79 -11.43 4.10 -12.92
N SER A 80 -10.41 4.21 -12.06
CA SER A 80 -9.23 5.05 -12.31
C SER A 80 -7.89 4.36 -12.06
N GLU A 81 -7.59 4.00 -10.82
CA GLU A 81 -6.25 3.59 -10.39
C GLU A 81 -5.77 2.33 -11.11
N ILE A 82 -6.60 1.29 -11.19
CA ILE A 82 -6.23 0.05 -11.90
C ILE A 82 -6.02 0.31 -13.39
N SER A 83 -6.86 1.15 -14.03
CA SER A 83 -6.72 1.51 -15.44
C SER A 83 -5.44 2.33 -15.71
N HIS A 84 -5.12 3.27 -14.82
CA HIS A 84 -3.87 4.02 -14.86
C HIS A 84 -2.67 3.09 -14.66
N HIS A 85 -2.76 2.13 -13.73
CA HIS A 85 -1.72 1.13 -13.50
C HIS A 85 -1.45 0.27 -14.73
N VAL A 86 -2.51 -0.23 -15.39
CA VAL A 86 -2.39 -1.00 -16.64
C VAL A 86 -1.74 -0.14 -17.72
N THR A 87 -2.16 1.12 -17.86
CA THR A 87 -1.58 2.06 -18.84
C THR A 87 -0.10 2.31 -18.55
N TYR A 88 0.25 2.47 -17.27
CA TYR A 88 1.62 2.66 -16.81
C TYR A 88 2.49 1.43 -17.11
N CYS A 89 2.00 0.23 -16.77
CA CYS A 89 2.64 -1.05 -17.08
C CYS A 89 2.86 -1.25 -18.59
N GLY A 90 1.97 -0.73 -19.43
CA GLY A 90 2.12 -0.72 -20.89
C GLY A 90 3.36 0.01 -21.38
N GLN A 91 3.83 1.05 -20.67
CA GLN A 91 5.08 1.75 -21.00
C GLN A 91 6.31 0.85 -20.83
N TRP A 92 6.17 -0.21 -20.05
CA TRP A 92 7.17 -1.23 -19.77
C TRP A 92 6.96 -2.51 -20.59
N GLY A 93 6.02 -2.51 -21.54
CA GLY A 93 5.74 -3.65 -22.41
C GLY A 93 4.86 -4.74 -21.78
N LEU A 94 4.21 -4.46 -20.64
CA LEU A 94 3.27 -5.38 -20.00
C LEU A 94 1.83 -5.08 -20.45
N THR A 95 1.13 -6.08 -20.94
CA THR A 95 -0.30 -5.98 -21.27
C THR A 95 -1.16 -6.32 -20.05
N GLU A 96 -2.43 -5.87 -20.04
CA GLU A 96 -3.39 -6.29 -19.00
C GLU A 96 -3.52 -7.82 -18.90
N SER A 97 -3.45 -8.52 -20.04
CA SER A 97 -3.44 -9.98 -20.08
C SER A 97 -2.22 -10.58 -19.37
N ASP A 98 -1.04 -9.97 -19.50
CA ASP A 98 0.15 -10.42 -18.77
C ASP A 98 -0.03 -10.24 -17.26
N LEU A 99 -0.62 -9.12 -16.84
CA LEU A 99 -0.90 -8.81 -15.44
C LEU A 99 -1.96 -9.75 -14.84
N GLU A 100 -3.01 -10.08 -15.60
CA GLU A 100 -4.07 -10.99 -15.16
C GLU A 100 -3.62 -12.46 -15.04
N ASN A 101 -2.67 -12.87 -15.87
CA ASN A 101 -2.13 -14.25 -15.86
C ASN A 101 -0.93 -14.43 -14.90
N GLU A 102 -0.46 -13.36 -14.27
CA GLU A 102 0.62 -13.45 -13.29
C GLU A 102 0.11 -14.18 -12.01
N PRO A 103 0.84 -15.17 -11.48
CA PRO A 103 0.53 -15.74 -10.18
C PRO A 103 0.82 -14.74 -9.05
N GLU A 104 -0.07 -14.68 -8.04
CA GLU A 104 0.23 -13.94 -6.80
C GLU A 104 1.46 -14.56 -6.12
N ASP A 105 2.47 -13.74 -5.86
CA ASP A 105 3.66 -14.13 -5.09
C ASP A 105 3.34 -14.17 -3.58
N PHE A 106 4.21 -14.80 -2.79
CA PHE A 106 3.99 -15.07 -1.38
C PHE A 106 3.68 -13.80 -0.56
N GLY A 107 4.39 -12.69 -0.82
CA GLY A 107 4.15 -11.42 -0.14
C GLY A 107 2.77 -10.84 -0.49
N THR A 108 2.40 -10.86 -1.77
CA THR A 108 1.06 -10.44 -2.25
C THR A 108 -0.06 -11.26 -1.64
N VAL A 109 0.05 -12.59 -1.62
CA VAL A 109 -0.96 -13.47 -0.99
C VAL A 109 -1.03 -13.17 0.50
N ALA A 110 0.10 -13.19 1.20
CA ALA A 110 0.13 -12.99 2.65
C ALA A 110 -0.51 -11.64 3.03
N TYR A 111 -0.15 -10.57 2.32
CA TYR A 111 -0.67 -9.24 2.63
C TYR A 111 -2.18 -9.14 2.36
N THR A 112 -2.59 -9.42 1.13
CA THR A 112 -3.98 -9.22 0.71
C THR A 112 -4.95 -10.11 1.48
N ARG A 113 -4.55 -11.35 1.78
CA ARG A 113 -5.38 -12.25 2.60
C ARG A 113 -5.42 -11.81 4.05
N TYR A 114 -4.34 -11.27 4.61
CA TYR A 114 -4.35 -10.69 5.95
C TYR A 114 -5.32 -9.50 6.08
N VAL A 115 -5.31 -8.59 5.10
CA VAL A 115 -6.24 -7.44 5.08
C VAL A 115 -7.70 -7.89 5.06
N LEU A 116 -8.02 -8.84 4.17
CA LEU A 116 -9.39 -9.37 4.06
C LEU A 116 -9.80 -10.16 5.32
N ASP A 117 -8.90 -10.97 5.88
CA ASP A 117 -9.14 -11.72 7.11
C ASP A 117 -9.44 -10.79 8.29
N ALA A 118 -8.61 -9.76 8.51
CA ALA A 118 -8.80 -8.77 9.56
C ALA A 118 -10.19 -8.09 9.48
N GLY A 119 -10.63 -7.73 8.27
CA GLY A 119 -11.96 -7.15 8.07
C GLY A 119 -13.12 -8.15 8.21
N MET A 120 -12.90 -9.41 7.82
CA MET A 120 -13.92 -10.46 7.94
C MET A 120 -14.15 -10.83 9.40
N THR A 121 -13.09 -11.11 10.15
CA THR A 121 -13.17 -11.52 11.56
C THR A 121 -13.45 -10.36 12.51
N GLY A 122 -12.97 -9.16 12.17
CA GLY A 122 -13.09 -7.95 12.99
C GLY A 122 -14.27 -7.05 12.61
N ASP A 123 -14.13 -5.76 12.90
CA ASP A 123 -15.04 -4.70 12.49
C ASP A 123 -14.39 -3.73 11.49
N LEU A 124 -15.05 -2.61 11.23
CA LEU A 124 -14.57 -1.59 10.29
C LEU A 124 -13.22 -1.00 10.70
N VAL A 125 -12.94 -0.85 12.00
CA VAL A 125 -11.68 -0.31 12.50
C VAL A 125 -10.54 -1.30 12.26
N ASP A 126 -10.77 -2.60 12.46
CA ASP A 126 -9.78 -3.65 12.17
C ASP A 126 -9.38 -3.65 10.70
N LEU A 127 -10.37 -3.55 9.80
CA LEU A 127 -10.14 -3.47 8.37
C LEU A 127 -9.33 -2.23 7.99
N TYR A 128 -9.71 -1.04 8.47
CA TYR A 128 -8.97 0.19 8.18
C TYR A 128 -7.55 0.16 8.77
N ALA A 129 -7.34 -0.49 9.92
CA ALA A 129 -6.00 -0.68 10.48
C ALA A 129 -5.10 -1.55 9.60
N ALA A 130 -5.67 -2.55 8.89
CA ALA A 130 -4.92 -3.38 7.95
C ALA A 130 -4.69 -2.68 6.59
N LEU A 131 -5.61 -1.82 6.16
CA LEU A 131 -5.51 -1.04 4.91
C LEU A 131 -4.53 0.14 5.03
N ALA A 132 -4.49 0.78 6.21
CA ALA A 132 -3.81 2.06 6.40
C ALA A 132 -2.30 2.06 6.06
N PRO A 133 -1.50 1.02 6.39
CA PRO A 133 -0.08 1.00 6.06
C PRO A 133 0.22 1.25 4.58
N CYS A 134 -0.58 0.72 3.67
CA CYS A 134 -0.40 0.91 2.23
C CYS A 134 -0.54 2.38 1.83
N SER A 135 -1.75 2.94 1.93
CA SER A 135 -2.00 4.33 1.52
C SER A 135 -1.11 5.35 2.26
N ILE A 136 -0.97 5.24 3.58
CA ILE A 136 -0.16 6.17 4.39
C ILE A 136 1.33 5.99 4.11
N GLY A 137 1.79 4.75 4.00
CA GLY A 137 3.19 4.43 3.75
C GLY A 137 3.68 4.96 2.41
N TYR A 138 2.94 4.70 1.33
CA TYR A 138 3.26 5.22 0.01
C TYR A 138 3.28 6.75 -0.02
N ALA A 139 2.39 7.42 0.72
CA ALA A 139 2.41 8.87 0.83
C ALA A 139 3.66 9.37 1.57
N VAL A 140 4.04 8.72 2.68
CA VAL A 140 5.25 9.06 3.43
C VAL A 140 6.50 8.85 2.57
N ILE A 141 6.60 7.70 1.90
CA ILE A 141 7.72 7.34 1.02
C ILE A 141 7.81 8.36 -0.13
N GLY A 142 6.73 8.53 -0.90
CA GLY A 142 6.72 9.39 -2.07
C GLY A 142 7.10 10.83 -1.74
N LYS A 143 6.54 11.37 -0.65
CA LYS A 143 6.88 12.72 -0.17
C LYS A 143 8.34 12.83 0.26
N ALA A 144 8.82 11.90 1.10
CA ALA A 144 10.19 11.92 1.58
C ALA A 144 11.20 11.81 0.44
N LEU A 145 10.92 10.96 -0.56
CA LEU A 145 11.79 10.80 -1.72
C LEU A 145 11.77 12.05 -2.61
N LEU A 146 10.63 12.69 -2.88
CA LEU A 146 10.61 13.92 -3.68
C LEU A 146 11.28 15.11 -3.00
N GLU A 147 11.24 15.18 -1.66
CA GLU A 147 11.87 16.25 -0.88
C GLU A 147 13.38 16.01 -0.65
N SER A 148 13.86 14.78 -0.84
CA SER A 148 15.25 14.41 -0.62
C SER A 148 16.19 14.92 -1.73
N SER A 149 17.33 15.48 -1.34
CA SER A 149 18.41 15.85 -2.26
C SER A 149 19.11 14.65 -2.89
N ASP A 150 18.98 13.46 -2.30
CA ASP A 150 19.64 12.25 -2.75
C ASP A 150 18.86 11.55 -3.88
N THR A 151 17.59 11.94 -4.09
CA THR A 151 16.75 11.39 -5.15
C THR A 151 17.17 11.90 -6.52
N VAL A 152 17.41 10.98 -7.44
CA VAL A 152 17.71 11.31 -8.83
C VAL A 152 16.39 11.42 -9.59
N LEU A 153 16.07 12.61 -10.12
CA LEU A 153 14.88 12.81 -10.96
C LEU A 153 15.23 12.85 -12.45
N GLU A 154 16.32 13.52 -12.82
CA GLU A 154 16.76 13.59 -14.21
C GLU A 154 17.37 12.26 -14.64
N GLY A 155 16.81 11.67 -15.71
CA GLY A 155 17.28 10.39 -16.25
C GLY A 155 16.93 9.15 -15.41
N ASN A 156 16.20 9.30 -14.30
CA ASN A 156 15.73 8.17 -13.50
C ASN A 156 14.55 7.47 -14.22
N PRO A 157 14.65 6.18 -14.56
CA PRO A 157 13.56 5.43 -15.19
C PRO A 157 12.26 5.40 -14.38
N TYR A 158 12.36 5.60 -13.06
CA TYR A 158 11.26 5.51 -12.10
C TYR A 158 10.77 6.89 -11.63
N ALA A 159 11.19 7.99 -12.27
CA ALA A 159 10.80 9.35 -11.89
C ALA A 159 9.29 9.57 -11.85
N SER A 160 8.54 8.91 -12.74
CA SER A 160 7.08 8.96 -12.79
C SER A 160 6.42 8.34 -11.55
N TRP A 161 6.98 7.25 -11.02
CA TRP A 161 6.53 6.64 -9.77
C TRP A 161 6.75 7.61 -8.59
N LEU A 162 7.94 8.22 -8.52
CA LEU A 162 8.27 9.21 -7.49
C LEU A 162 7.30 10.41 -7.51
N GLN A 163 7.03 10.93 -8.70
CA GLN A 163 6.11 12.05 -8.91
C GLN A 163 4.66 11.71 -8.55
N LEU A 164 4.22 10.49 -8.85
CA LEU A 164 2.87 10.03 -8.53
C LEU A 164 2.63 10.04 -7.02
N TYR A 165 3.44 9.30 -6.25
CA TYR A 165 3.19 9.12 -4.82
C TYR A 165 3.59 10.33 -3.99
N GLY A 166 4.55 11.14 -4.45
CA GLY A 166 4.88 12.42 -3.80
C GLY A 166 4.00 13.59 -4.26
N GLY A 167 3.16 13.40 -5.28
CA GLY A 167 2.33 14.45 -5.87
C GLY A 167 1.16 14.88 -4.99
N GLU A 168 0.73 16.14 -5.14
CA GLU A 168 -0.31 16.76 -4.30
C GLU A 168 -1.65 16.01 -4.33
N GLU A 169 -2.02 15.44 -5.48
CA GLU A 169 -3.27 14.68 -5.65
C GLU A 169 -3.27 13.43 -4.76
N PHE A 170 -2.22 12.60 -4.84
CA PHE A 170 -2.09 11.40 -4.02
C PHE A 170 -2.03 11.75 -2.52
N GLN A 171 -1.22 12.75 -2.16
CA GLN A 171 -1.09 13.21 -0.77
C GLN A 171 -2.42 13.69 -0.18
N SER A 172 -3.20 14.44 -0.96
CA SER A 172 -4.52 14.96 -0.53
C SER A 172 -5.56 13.84 -0.36
N GLY A 173 -5.54 12.85 -1.26
CA GLY A 173 -6.37 11.66 -1.14
C GLY A 173 -6.08 10.87 0.14
N VAL A 174 -4.80 10.61 0.41
CA VAL A 174 -4.36 9.91 1.62
C VAL A 174 -4.68 10.69 2.89
N ALA A 175 -4.50 12.02 2.90
CA ALA A 175 -4.86 12.86 4.04
C ALA A 175 -6.35 12.73 4.41
N THR A 176 -7.23 12.68 3.41
CA THR A 176 -8.68 12.50 3.62
C THR A 176 -9.00 11.13 4.22
N GLY A 177 -8.39 10.06 3.69
CA GLY A 177 -8.55 8.71 4.22
C GLY A 177 -8.00 8.54 5.63
N ALA A 178 -6.83 9.10 5.91
CA ALA A 178 -6.18 9.06 7.22
C ALA A 178 -6.98 9.82 8.29
N GLU A 179 -7.61 10.94 7.92
CA GLU A 179 -8.50 11.67 8.84
C GLU A 179 -9.75 10.86 9.19
N TYR A 180 -10.34 10.16 8.22
CA TYR A 180 -11.44 9.25 8.53
C TYR A 180 -10.99 8.08 9.42
N PHE A 181 -9.81 7.51 9.18
CA PHE A 181 -9.28 6.47 10.06
C PHE A 181 -9.04 6.99 11.49
N ASN A 182 -8.55 8.23 11.66
CA ASN A 182 -8.45 8.86 12.98
C ASN A 182 -9.81 9.00 13.68
N GLN A 183 -10.89 9.29 12.93
CA GLN A 183 -12.25 9.34 13.49
C GLN A 183 -12.70 7.97 13.99
N LEU A 184 -12.38 6.88 13.26
CA LEU A 184 -12.66 5.51 13.69
C LEU A 184 -11.86 5.11 14.95
N LEU A 185 -10.65 5.65 15.13
CA LEU A 185 -9.76 5.39 16.26
C LEU A 185 -10.02 6.27 17.49
N ALA A 186 -10.83 7.33 17.37
CA ALA A 186 -10.89 8.43 18.33
C ALA A 186 -11.18 7.95 19.77
N GLU A 187 -12.18 7.08 19.92
CA GLU A 187 -12.66 6.56 21.21
C GLU A 187 -11.89 5.34 21.72
N ILE A 188 -10.85 4.89 21.00
CA ILE A 188 -10.04 3.74 21.39
C ILE A 188 -8.78 4.22 22.12
N ASP A 189 -8.65 3.81 23.38
CA ASP A 189 -7.41 3.97 24.15
C ASP A 189 -6.37 2.97 23.65
N ILE A 190 -5.18 3.47 23.29
CA ILE A 190 -4.08 2.66 22.79
C ILE A 190 -3.63 1.59 23.81
N ASN A 191 -3.75 1.86 25.11
CA ASN A 191 -3.33 0.93 26.16
C ASN A 191 -4.41 -0.11 26.52
N SER A 192 -5.62 0.03 25.96
CA SER A 192 -6.68 -0.97 26.15
C SER A 192 -6.40 -2.24 25.35
N GLU A 193 -7.07 -3.34 25.69
CA GLU A 193 -7.03 -4.58 24.91
C GLU A 193 -7.41 -4.34 23.44
N ARG A 194 -8.44 -3.52 23.20
CA ARG A 194 -8.85 -3.13 21.85
C ARG A 194 -7.75 -2.35 21.13
N GLY A 195 -7.11 -1.40 21.82
CA GLY A 195 -6.01 -0.61 21.28
C GLY A 195 -4.81 -1.47 20.88
N GLN A 196 -4.41 -2.40 21.75
CA GLN A 196 -3.31 -3.33 21.48
C GLN A 196 -3.62 -4.28 20.31
N ASN A 197 -4.87 -4.72 20.14
CA ASN A 197 -5.28 -5.48 18.98
C ASN A 197 -5.13 -4.68 17.67
N ILE A 198 -5.56 -3.41 17.66
CA ILE A 198 -5.40 -2.53 16.48
C ILE A 198 -3.92 -2.29 16.15
N VAL A 199 -3.08 -2.07 17.17
CA VAL A 199 -1.61 -1.97 17.00
C VAL A 199 -1.06 -3.25 16.36
N HIS A 200 -1.49 -4.42 16.82
CA HIS A 200 -1.05 -5.69 16.25
C HIS A 200 -1.44 -5.84 14.77
N ILE A 201 -2.65 -5.44 14.40
CA ILE A 201 -3.13 -5.48 13.01
C ILE A 201 -2.32 -4.56 12.13
N PHE A 202 -2.19 -3.30 12.53
CA PHE A 202 -1.42 -2.29 11.78
C PHE A 202 0.03 -2.74 11.61
N LYS A 203 0.68 -3.16 12.70
CA LYS A 203 2.06 -3.67 12.70
C LYS A 203 2.25 -4.86 11.76
N THR A 204 1.31 -5.79 11.76
CA THR A 204 1.40 -6.97 10.89
C THR A 204 1.25 -6.58 9.42
N ALA A 205 0.32 -5.70 9.08
CA ALA A 205 0.19 -5.15 7.73
C ALA A 205 1.46 -4.38 7.30
N THR A 206 2.08 -3.59 8.19
CA THR A 206 3.38 -2.94 7.92
C THR A 206 4.49 -3.96 7.62
N ARG A 207 4.54 -5.09 8.32
CA ARG A 207 5.50 -6.17 8.00
C ARG A 207 5.23 -6.83 6.66
N MET A 208 3.97 -6.89 6.23
CA MET A 208 3.62 -7.41 4.92
C MET A 208 4.02 -6.46 3.79
N GLU A 209 3.98 -5.14 4.03
CA GLU A 209 4.56 -4.15 3.12
C GLU A 209 6.08 -4.32 2.95
N VAL A 210 6.83 -4.60 4.03
CA VAL A 210 8.26 -4.97 3.93
C VAL A 210 8.43 -6.21 3.05
N ALA A 211 7.61 -7.25 3.27
CA ALA A 211 7.66 -8.46 2.45
C ALA A 211 7.29 -8.20 0.98
N PHE A 212 6.38 -7.26 0.72
CA PHE A 212 6.01 -6.82 -0.63
C PHE A 212 7.18 -6.15 -1.35
N TRP A 213 7.95 -5.30 -0.68
CA TRP A 213 9.19 -4.78 -1.27
C TRP A 213 10.25 -5.86 -1.48
N GLN A 214 10.42 -6.75 -0.50
CA GLN A 214 11.40 -7.82 -0.59
C GLN A 214 11.11 -8.78 -1.74
N GLN A 215 9.84 -9.09 -2.02
CA GLN A 215 9.48 -9.93 -3.16
C GLN A 215 9.91 -9.27 -4.50
N GLY A 216 9.80 -7.94 -4.60
CA GLY A 216 10.32 -7.18 -5.73
C GLY A 216 11.83 -7.38 -5.91
N LEU A 217 12.61 -7.27 -4.83
CA LEU A 217 14.07 -7.49 -4.88
C LEU A 217 14.44 -8.96 -5.20
N ASN A 218 13.65 -9.92 -4.75
CA ASN A 218 13.91 -11.34 -4.97
C ASN A 218 13.82 -11.77 -6.43
N ALA A 219 13.12 -11.02 -7.29
CA ALA A 219 13.00 -11.30 -8.72
C ALA A 219 14.37 -11.42 -9.45
N LEU A 220 15.42 -10.77 -8.93
CA LEU A 220 16.78 -10.94 -9.44
C LEU A 220 17.32 -12.35 -9.24
N ASN A 221 17.04 -12.97 -8.09
CA ASN A 221 17.56 -14.30 -7.77
C ASN A 221 16.90 -15.36 -8.66
N ASP A 222 15.62 -15.22 -8.95
CA ASP A 222 14.88 -16.15 -9.81
C ASP A 222 15.29 -16.04 -11.28
N SER A 223 15.64 -14.83 -11.73
CA SER A 223 16.15 -14.60 -13.09
C SER A 223 17.54 -15.17 -13.37
N THR A 224 18.32 -15.50 -12.32
CA THR A 224 19.63 -16.18 -12.45
C THR A 224 19.54 -17.71 -12.42
N ALA A 225 18.36 -18.25 -12.12
CA ALA A 225 18.11 -19.70 -12.05
C ALA A 225 17.40 -20.27 -13.30
N ALA A 226 17.03 -19.42 -14.27
CA ALA A 226 16.42 -19.76 -15.55
C ALA A 226 17.40 -19.55 -16.72
#